data_AF-A0A2V7MCL2-F1
#
_entry.id   AF-A0A2V7MCL2-F1
#
_cell.length_a   1.000
_cell.length_b   1.000
_cell.length_c   1.000
_cell.angle_alpha   90.00
_cell.angle_beta   90.00
_cell.angle_gamma   90.00
#
_symmetry.space_group_name_H-M   'P 1'
#
loop_
_entity.id
_entity.type
_entity.pdbx_description
1 polymer ?
#
loop_
_entity_poly.entity_id
_entity_poly.type
_entity_poly.pdbx_seq_one_letter_code
_entity_poly.pdbx_strand_id
1 'polypeptide(L)'
;MSFRLRFGALTTARASDTTATIQFDAAGFNVFRDLLEQGSSHTVGFTDGQVAANGRTRWHFVSWSDGGAINHSITGTLAGGTLTANVVRDFLLKATVGGGGTVQADTAGVDLTAGVLIPENRTTTLTATATSAPLFCGWIGDTTAAGSSLVLGMRRPYTVAADFGSSPAITSAGTRPDGVMGAAYADTLRISGGGSTMAWAVTGGALPTGVTLDAATGRLSGFPRQAGNFSYQAQVASCGTLSRTFTLSVTAPTLATADVTAQLFGPTSPLTADQVRYLDFLGNNNGVFDIGDFLAWVKATGAPLSAAPLQTMQRQGGPR
;
A
#
# COMPACT_ATOMS: atom_id res chain seq x y z
N MET A 1 -9.67 26.80 56.32
CA MET A 1 -10.07 26.18 55.04
C MET A 1 -10.95 24.98 55.36
N SER A 2 -12.25 25.06 55.12
CA SER A 2 -13.12 23.88 55.28
C SER A 2 -13.02 23.02 54.04
N PHE A 3 -12.45 21.82 54.17
CA PHE A 3 -12.64 20.79 53.16
C PHE A 3 -13.99 20.13 53.43
N ARG A 4 -14.90 20.15 52.45
CA ARG A 4 -16.12 19.33 52.50
C ARG A 4 -15.84 18.04 51.75
N LEU A 5 -15.76 16.93 52.48
CA LEU A 5 -15.79 15.60 51.87
C LEU A 5 -17.20 15.40 51.30
N ARG A 6 -17.28 15.27 49.97
CA ARG A 6 -18.53 14.88 49.30
C ARG A 6 -18.50 13.36 49.11
N PHE A 7 -19.49 12.68 49.66
CA PHE A 7 -19.66 11.23 49.55
C PHE A 7 -20.81 10.92 48.59
N GLY A 8 -20.61 9.97 47.67
CA GLY A 8 -21.61 9.52 46.71
C GLY A 8 -20.97 8.87 45.49
N ALA A 9 -21.80 8.36 44.57
CA ALA A 9 -21.35 7.79 43.31
C ALA A 9 -21.48 8.80 42.16
N LEU A 10 -20.63 8.68 41.14
CA LEU A 10 -20.65 9.57 39.98
C LEU A 10 -21.92 9.35 39.14
N THR A 11 -22.55 10.44 38.76
CA THR A 11 -23.49 10.45 37.65
C THR A 11 -22.70 10.49 36.36
N THR A 12 -23.01 9.57 35.45
CA THR A 12 -22.45 9.54 34.10
C THR A 12 -23.56 9.82 33.09
N ALA A 13 -23.35 10.77 32.20
CA ALA A 13 -24.24 10.99 31.06
C ALA A 13 -23.42 10.90 29.76
N ARG A 14 -23.88 10.11 28.79
CA ARG A 14 -23.19 9.90 27.51
C ARG A 14 -24.15 9.42 26.43
N ALA A 15 -23.74 9.48 25.18
CA ALA A 15 -24.40 8.72 24.12
C ALA A 15 -23.97 7.24 24.13
N SER A 16 -24.78 6.36 23.54
CA SER A 16 -24.44 4.95 23.32
C SER A 16 -23.19 4.81 22.44
N ASP A 17 -22.99 5.75 21.52
CA ASP A 17 -21.74 6.01 20.84
C ASP A 17 -21.03 7.23 21.47
N THR A 18 -19.95 6.98 22.21
CA THR A 18 -19.24 8.03 22.97
C THR A 18 -18.44 9.01 22.11
N THR A 19 -18.45 8.88 20.79
CA THR A 19 -17.92 9.94 19.91
C THR A 19 -18.95 11.04 19.63
N ALA A 20 -20.24 10.79 19.87
CA ALA A 20 -21.27 11.81 19.82
C ALA A 20 -21.27 12.67 21.08
N THR A 21 -21.74 13.91 20.97
CA THR A 21 -21.78 14.88 22.07
C THR A 21 -23.18 14.95 22.65
N ILE A 22 -23.31 14.77 23.96
CA ILE A 22 -24.50 15.14 24.72
C ILE A 22 -24.36 16.57 25.25
N GLN A 23 -25.47 17.21 25.59
CA GLN A 23 -25.49 18.45 26.35
C GLN A 23 -25.83 18.13 27.81
N PHE A 24 -25.07 18.69 28.74
CA PHE A 24 -25.34 18.68 30.17
C PHE A 24 -25.22 20.12 30.68
N ASP A 25 -26.33 20.69 31.16
CA ASP A 25 -26.41 22.10 31.56
C ASP A 25 -25.87 23.06 30.47
N ALA A 26 -26.33 22.83 29.24
CA ALA A 26 -25.93 23.50 28.00
C ALA A 26 -24.46 23.31 27.56
N ALA A 27 -23.60 22.69 28.37
CA ALA A 27 -22.23 22.35 27.99
C ALA A 27 -22.17 21.00 27.25
N GLY A 28 -21.35 20.93 26.20
CA GLY A 28 -21.18 19.72 25.40
C GLY A 28 -20.17 18.75 26.01
N PHE A 29 -20.52 17.47 26.08
CA PHE A 29 -19.64 16.40 26.55
C PHE A 29 -19.78 15.13 25.70
N ASN A 30 -18.66 14.49 25.40
CA ASN A 30 -18.68 13.11 24.88
C ASN A 30 -19.05 12.10 25.99
N VAL A 31 -18.55 12.36 27.20
CA VAL A 31 -18.93 11.67 28.43
C VAL A 31 -18.86 12.67 29.58
N PHE A 32 -20.00 13.00 30.18
CA PHE A 32 -20.07 13.75 31.42
C PHE A 32 -19.90 12.77 32.59
N ARG A 33 -19.07 13.13 33.59
CA ARG A 33 -18.94 12.41 34.86
C ARG A 33 -18.73 13.41 35.99
N ASP A 34 -19.67 13.49 36.90
CA ASP A 34 -19.53 14.29 38.11
C ASP A 34 -20.44 13.78 39.24
N LEU A 35 -20.20 14.24 40.46
CA LEU A 35 -21.08 14.02 41.60
C LEU A 35 -22.12 15.13 41.65
N LEU A 36 -23.40 14.76 41.51
CA LEU A 36 -24.52 15.70 41.59
C LEU A 36 -25.02 15.83 43.04
N GLU A 37 -25.52 17.01 43.40
CA GLU A 37 -26.10 17.23 44.72
C GLU A 37 -27.50 16.58 44.81
N GLN A 38 -27.88 16.07 45.99
CA GLN A 38 -29.20 15.45 46.15
C GLN A 38 -30.30 16.49 45.91
N GLY A 39 -31.14 16.24 44.90
CA GLY A 39 -32.26 17.12 44.56
C GLY A 39 -31.89 18.32 43.69
N SER A 40 -30.64 18.48 43.24
CA SER A 40 -30.29 19.55 42.30
C SER A 40 -30.96 19.34 40.95
N SER A 41 -31.35 20.43 40.29
CA SER A 41 -31.96 20.38 38.95
C SER A 41 -30.87 20.54 37.90
N HIS A 42 -30.85 19.64 36.92
CA HIS A 42 -29.95 19.68 35.78
C HIS A 42 -30.73 19.48 34.48
N THR A 43 -30.14 19.87 33.37
CA THR A 43 -30.68 19.62 32.03
C THR A 43 -29.76 18.72 31.24
N VAL A 44 -30.37 17.79 30.50
CA VAL A 44 -29.68 16.92 29.56
C VAL A 44 -30.30 17.09 28.19
N GLY A 45 -29.47 16.98 27.16
CA GLY A 45 -29.88 17.23 25.78
C GLY A 45 -29.05 16.48 24.77
N PHE A 46 -29.58 16.35 23.56
CA PHE A 46 -28.84 15.89 22.40
C PHE A 46 -29.25 16.73 21.19
N THR A 47 -28.27 17.15 20.39
CA THR A 47 -28.58 17.79 19.10
C THR A 47 -28.76 16.70 18.05
N ASP A 48 -29.97 16.51 17.53
CA ASP A 48 -30.21 15.52 16.48
C ASP A 48 -29.48 15.91 15.18
N GLY A 49 -29.02 14.90 14.43
CA GLY A 49 -28.31 15.13 13.17
C GLY A 49 -26.87 15.64 13.33
N GLN A 50 -26.27 15.49 14.52
CA GLN A 50 -24.85 15.76 14.75
C GLN A 50 -23.99 15.06 13.71
N VAL A 51 -23.06 15.80 13.09
CA VAL A 51 -22.14 15.25 12.09
C VAL A 51 -20.72 15.25 12.65
N ALA A 52 -20.00 14.14 12.47
CA ALA A 52 -18.60 14.03 12.82
C ALA A 52 -17.76 15.10 12.11
N ALA A 53 -16.62 15.51 12.69
CA ALA A 53 -15.74 16.52 12.10
C ALA A 53 -15.25 16.17 10.68
N ASN A 54 -15.17 14.87 10.35
CA ASN A 54 -14.80 14.41 9.00
C ASN A 54 -15.97 14.43 8.00
N GLY A 55 -17.20 14.74 8.42
CA GLY A 55 -18.40 14.76 7.59
C GLY A 55 -18.96 13.38 7.21
N ARG A 56 -18.36 12.28 7.70
CA ARG A 56 -18.62 10.92 7.20
C ARG A 56 -19.61 10.11 8.03
N THR A 57 -19.94 10.58 9.23
CA THR A 57 -20.88 9.92 10.14
C THR A 57 -21.82 10.97 10.69
N ARG A 58 -23.12 10.65 10.69
CA ARG A 58 -24.15 11.46 11.35
C ARG A 58 -24.82 10.63 12.43
N TRP A 59 -25.08 11.21 13.59
CA TRP A 59 -25.83 10.58 14.68
C TRP A 59 -27.26 11.11 14.72
N HIS A 60 -28.21 10.20 14.90
CA HIS A 60 -29.60 10.50 15.16
C HIS A 60 -30.01 9.98 16.55
N PHE A 61 -30.71 10.82 17.29
CA PHE A 61 -31.24 10.49 18.60
C PHE A 61 -32.42 9.53 18.49
N VAL A 62 -32.45 8.50 19.33
CA VAL A 62 -33.57 7.56 19.43
C VAL A 62 -34.31 7.75 20.74
N SER A 63 -33.60 7.65 21.87
CA SER A 63 -34.20 7.76 23.20
C SER A 63 -33.14 8.00 24.26
N TRP A 64 -33.54 8.55 25.40
CA TRP A 64 -32.77 8.43 26.62
C TRP A 64 -33.11 7.13 27.35
N SER A 65 -32.15 6.58 28.10
CA SER A 65 -32.35 5.37 28.90
C SER A 65 -33.39 5.54 30.03
N ASP A 66 -33.72 6.77 30.39
CA ASP A 66 -34.78 7.12 31.36
C ASP A 66 -36.14 7.38 30.69
N GLY A 67 -36.23 7.30 29.36
CA GLY A 67 -37.46 7.57 28.60
C GLY A 67 -37.80 9.06 28.44
N GLY A 68 -36.91 9.97 28.85
CA GLY A 68 -37.10 11.41 28.70
C GLY A 68 -37.11 11.89 27.25
N ALA A 69 -37.63 13.11 27.03
CA ALA A 69 -37.57 13.78 25.73
C ALA A 69 -36.12 14.10 25.33
N ILE A 70 -35.84 14.43 24.06
CA ILE A 70 -34.46 14.69 23.60
C ILE A 70 -33.73 15.73 24.44
N ASN A 71 -34.45 16.75 24.90
CA ASN A 71 -34.02 17.73 25.89
C ASN A 71 -35.01 17.70 27.07
N HIS A 72 -34.52 17.43 28.27
CA HIS A 72 -35.34 17.40 29.48
C HIS A 72 -34.53 17.67 30.75
N SER A 73 -35.23 17.88 31.86
CA SER A 73 -34.60 18.03 33.18
C SER A 73 -34.43 16.68 33.87
N ILE A 74 -33.33 16.54 34.61
CA ILE A 74 -33.07 15.43 35.52
C ILE A 74 -32.82 15.96 36.93
N THR A 75 -32.98 15.10 37.93
CA THR A 75 -32.70 15.42 39.33
C THR A 75 -31.41 14.74 39.78
N GLY A 76 -30.49 15.49 40.37
CA GLY A 76 -29.25 14.99 40.96
C GLY A 76 -29.52 14.05 42.13
N THR A 77 -28.73 12.97 42.22
CA THR A 77 -28.80 12.02 43.32
C THR A 77 -27.40 11.63 43.79
N LEU A 78 -27.23 11.41 45.09
CA LEU A 78 -25.95 10.93 45.64
C LEU A 78 -25.68 9.45 45.33
N ALA A 79 -26.73 8.71 44.93
CA ALA A 79 -26.60 7.33 44.46
C ALA A 79 -25.92 7.24 43.08
N GLY A 80 -25.79 8.37 42.37
CA GLY A 80 -25.28 8.42 41.01
C GLY A 80 -26.19 7.70 40.02
N GLY A 81 -25.66 7.39 38.84
CA GLY A 81 -26.40 6.69 37.80
C GLY A 81 -25.73 6.80 36.44
N THR A 82 -26.21 6.02 35.48
CA THR A 82 -25.80 6.17 34.09
C THR A 82 -27.02 6.51 33.25
N LEU A 83 -26.99 7.70 32.66
CA LEU A 83 -27.94 8.14 31.67
C LEU A 83 -27.32 7.97 30.27
N THR A 84 -27.98 7.22 29.40
CA THR A 84 -27.47 6.94 28.04
C THR A 84 -28.45 7.48 27.01
N ALA A 85 -27.97 8.37 26.13
CA ALA A 85 -28.67 8.72 24.89
C ALA A 85 -28.43 7.61 23.87
N ASN A 86 -29.43 6.78 23.61
CA ASN A 86 -29.39 5.80 22.54
C ASN A 86 -29.45 6.54 21.20
N VAL A 87 -28.39 6.39 20.41
CA VAL A 87 -28.27 6.97 19.08
C VAL A 87 -28.09 5.88 18.03
N VAL A 88 -28.57 6.17 16.83
CA VAL A 88 -28.24 5.44 15.60
C VAL A 88 -27.37 6.31 14.71
N ARG A 89 -26.75 5.73 13.69
CA ARG A 89 -25.87 6.45 12.77
C ARG A 89 -26.33 6.34 11.33
N ASP A 90 -25.96 7.35 10.56
CA ASP A 90 -25.83 7.25 9.11
C ASP A 90 -24.35 7.33 8.73
N PHE A 91 -23.98 6.63 7.67
CA PHE A 91 -22.62 6.58 7.15
C PHE A 91 -22.56 7.10 5.73
N LEU A 92 -21.52 7.88 5.43
CA LEU A 92 -21.31 8.44 4.10
C LEU A 92 -20.97 7.31 3.12
N LEU A 93 -21.74 7.22 2.05
CA LEU A 93 -21.44 6.47 0.85
C LEU A 93 -21.09 7.46 -0.27
N LYS A 94 -19.86 7.36 -0.76
CA LYS A 94 -19.39 8.11 -1.92
C LYS A 94 -18.87 7.12 -2.97
N ALA A 95 -19.32 7.28 -4.20
CA ALA A 95 -18.84 6.49 -5.33
C ALA A 95 -18.49 7.41 -6.50
N THR A 96 -17.31 7.21 -7.08
CA THR A 96 -16.86 7.92 -8.29
C THR A 96 -16.62 6.95 -9.44
N VAL A 97 -16.47 7.48 -10.64
CA VAL A 97 -16.11 6.71 -11.84
C VAL A 97 -14.71 7.14 -12.27
N GLY A 98 -13.80 6.17 -12.43
CA GLY A 98 -12.52 6.37 -13.09
C GLY A 98 -12.59 5.83 -14.51
N GLY A 99 -12.40 6.68 -15.52
CA GLY A 99 -12.56 6.31 -16.94
C GLY A 99 -13.97 6.58 -17.47
N GLY A 100 -14.37 5.84 -18.52
CA GLY A 100 -15.74 5.88 -19.05
C GLY A 100 -16.74 5.11 -18.15
N GLY A 101 -18.03 5.10 -18.47
CA GLY A 101 -19.04 4.37 -17.71
C GLY A 101 -19.83 5.21 -16.68
N THR A 102 -20.68 4.53 -15.92
CA THR A 102 -21.52 5.11 -14.87
C THR A 102 -21.56 4.21 -13.64
N VAL A 103 -21.89 4.79 -12.49
CA VAL A 103 -22.24 4.06 -11.27
C VAL A 103 -23.60 4.53 -10.80
N GLN A 104 -24.46 3.58 -10.45
CA GLN A 104 -25.79 3.82 -9.91
C GLN A 104 -25.98 3.04 -8.61
N ALA A 105 -26.65 3.65 -7.63
CA ALA A 105 -27.10 2.95 -6.44
C ALA A 105 -28.49 2.32 -6.65
N ASP A 106 -28.83 1.34 -5.82
CA ASP A 106 -30.16 0.74 -5.75
C ASP A 106 -31.31 1.77 -5.54
N THR A 107 -30.96 2.95 -5.02
CA THR A 107 -31.87 4.05 -4.76
C THR A 107 -31.70 5.13 -5.84
N ALA A 108 -32.79 5.46 -6.53
CA ALA A 108 -32.77 6.47 -7.59
C ALA A 108 -32.52 7.89 -7.07
N GLY A 109 -31.87 8.73 -7.88
CA GLY A 109 -31.67 10.16 -7.60
C GLY A 109 -30.60 10.49 -6.55
N VAL A 110 -29.77 9.51 -6.15
CA VAL A 110 -28.68 9.71 -5.20
C VAL A 110 -27.46 10.31 -5.89
N ASP A 111 -26.97 11.46 -5.40
CA ASP A 111 -25.68 12.01 -5.82
C ASP A 111 -24.51 11.32 -5.10
N LEU A 112 -24.05 10.22 -5.70
CA LEU A 112 -22.91 9.45 -5.18
C LEU A 112 -21.58 10.20 -5.28
N THR A 113 -21.46 11.22 -6.14
CA THR A 113 -20.21 11.95 -6.35
C THR A 113 -20.00 12.97 -5.24
N ALA A 114 -21.04 13.71 -4.87
CA ALA A 114 -21.04 14.52 -3.66
C ALA A 114 -20.98 13.62 -2.40
N GLY A 115 -21.68 12.49 -2.45
CA GLY A 115 -21.80 11.51 -1.37
C GLY A 115 -23.13 11.66 -0.63
N VAL A 116 -23.64 10.55 -0.13
CA VAL A 116 -24.93 10.46 0.57
C VAL A 116 -24.77 9.78 1.92
N LEU A 117 -25.50 10.25 2.94
CA LEU A 117 -25.55 9.56 4.23
C LEU A 117 -26.63 8.48 4.17
N ILE A 118 -26.23 7.24 4.43
CA ILE A 118 -27.12 6.08 4.42
C ILE A 118 -27.22 5.50 5.83
N PRO A 119 -28.42 5.15 6.32
CA PRO A 119 -28.60 4.58 7.65
C PRO A 119 -27.73 3.36 7.92
N GLU A 120 -27.25 3.24 9.16
CA GLU A 120 -26.44 2.12 9.58
C GLU A 120 -27.19 0.78 9.41
N ASN A 121 -26.44 -0.26 9.07
CA ASN A 121 -26.94 -1.60 8.74
C ASN A 121 -27.84 -1.67 7.49
N ARG A 122 -28.11 -0.57 6.78
CA ARG A 122 -28.73 -0.63 5.44
C ARG A 122 -27.74 -1.26 4.46
N THR A 123 -28.22 -2.22 3.68
CA THR A 123 -27.44 -2.85 2.61
C THR A 123 -27.64 -2.13 1.28
N THR A 124 -26.68 -1.34 0.81
CA THR A 124 -26.78 -0.66 -0.48
C THR A 124 -26.06 -1.45 -1.56
N THR A 125 -26.71 -1.62 -2.71
CA THR A 125 -26.06 -2.17 -3.91
C THR A 125 -25.66 -1.04 -4.85
N LEU A 126 -24.40 -1.04 -5.28
CA LEU A 126 -23.90 -0.21 -6.36
C LEU A 126 -23.75 -1.07 -7.62
N THR A 127 -24.17 -0.54 -8.76
CA THR A 127 -24.00 -1.18 -10.07
C THR A 127 -23.20 -0.27 -10.97
N ALA A 128 -22.04 -0.76 -11.40
CA ALA A 128 -21.19 -0.13 -12.40
C ALA A 128 -21.61 -0.58 -13.81
N THR A 129 -21.85 0.36 -14.71
CA THR A 129 -22.23 0.09 -16.10
C THR A 129 -21.23 0.73 -17.05
N ALA A 130 -20.64 -0.03 -17.96
CA ALA A 130 -19.74 0.49 -18.97
C ALA A 130 -20.53 1.17 -20.12
N THR A 131 -20.08 2.34 -20.58
CA THR A 131 -20.62 3.00 -21.77
C THR A 131 -19.70 2.75 -22.96
N SER A 132 -20.10 1.90 -23.91
CA SER A 132 -19.44 1.61 -25.20
C SER A 132 -17.90 1.68 -25.21
N ALA A 133 -17.25 0.51 -25.13
CA ALA A 133 -15.81 0.25 -25.32
C ALA A 133 -14.83 0.33 -24.13
N PRO A 134 -15.16 0.76 -22.90
CA PRO A 134 -14.40 0.36 -21.74
C PRO A 134 -14.97 -0.93 -21.10
N LEU A 135 -14.09 -1.75 -20.55
CA LEU A 135 -14.40 -2.87 -19.67
C LEU A 135 -14.48 -2.35 -18.23
N PHE A 136 -15.37 -2.94 -17.43
CA PHE A 136 -15.32 -2.77 -15.98
C PHE A 136 -14.13 -3.57 -15.43
N CYS A 137 -13.18 -2.90 -14.77
CA CYS A 137 -11.94 -3.49 -14.30
C CYS A 137 -11.99 -3.90 -12.82
N GLY A 138 -12.97 -3.39 -12.08
CA GLY A 138 -13.14 -3.65 -10.66
C GLY A 138 -13.48 -2.38 -9.89
N TRP A 139 -13.79 -2.57 -8.61
CA TRP A 139 -13.90 -1.48 -7.65
C TRP A 139 -12.55 -1.22 -7.00
N ILE A 140 -12.25 0.05 -6.74
CA ILE A 140 -11.07 0.50 -5.99
C ILE A 140 -11.51 1.40 -4.81
N GLY A 141 -10.55 1.74 -3.93
CA GLY A 141 -10.78 2.53 -2.73
C GLY A 141 -11.01 1.63 -1.51
N ASP A 142 -12.14 1.78 -0.83
CA ASP A 142 -12.48 0.99 0.35
C ASP A 142 -12.79 -0.51 0.08
N THR A 143 -12.71 -0.95 -1.18
CA THR A 143 -12.94 -2.31 -1.66
C THR A 143 -12.09 -2.62 -2.90
N THR A 144 -11.92 -3.90 -3.20
CA THR A 144 -11.24 -4.45 -4.39
C THR A 144 -12.12 -5.45 -5.14
N ALA A 145 -13.45 -5.31 -5.06
CA ALA A 145 -14.38 -6.25 -5.65
C ALA A 145 -14.28 -6.27 -7.19
N ALA A 146 -14.22 -7.47 -7.78
CA ALA A 146 -14.09 -7.63 -9.23
C ALA A 146 -15.43 -7.59 -10.00
N GLY A 147 -16.55 -7.82 -9.31
CA GLY A 147 -17.89 -7.79 -9.91
C GLY A 147 -18.41 -6.37 -10.10
N SER A 148 -19.12 -6.12 -11.20
CA SER A 148 -19.74 -4.80 -11.48
C SER A 148 -20.87 -4.45 -10.52
N SER A 149 -21.46 -5.45 -9.86
CA SER A 149 -22.37 -5.26 -8.73
C SER A 149 -21.61 -5.39 -7.42
N LEU A 150 -21.70 -4.36 -6.58
CA LEU A 150 -21.06 -4.29 -5.27
C LEU A 150 -22.11 -4.08 -4.19
N VAL A 151 -22.19 -5.03 -3.26
CA VAL A 151 -23.11 -4.98 -2.12
C VAL A 151 -22.36 -4.49 -0.89
N LEU A 152 -22.81 -3.38 -0.31
CA LEU A 152 -22.21 -2.74 0.86
C LEU A 152 -23.18 -2.76 2.04
N GLY A 153 -22.79 -3.41 3.13
CA GLY A 153 -23.46 -3.22 4.42
C GLY A 153 -22.93 -1.96 5.09
N MET A 154 -23.78 -0.93 5.26
CA MET A 154 -23.37 0.36 5.84
C MET A 154 -23.09 0.25 7.34
N ARG A 155 -21.92 -0.28 7.70
CA ARG A 155 -21.41 -0.37 9.08
C ARG A 155 -20.27 0.60 9.36
N ARG A 156 -19.78 1.25 8.31
CA ARG A 156 -18.78 2.30 8.28
C ARG A 156 -19.01 3.16 7.03
N PRO A 157 -18.41 4.35 6.94
CA PRO A 157 -18.41 5.12 5.71
C PRO A 157 -17.62 4.39 4.60
N TYR A 158 -18.07 4.54 3.35
CA TYR A 158 -17.41 3.99 2.17
C TYR A 158 -17.09 5.09 1.16
N THR A 159 -15.88 5.05 0.61
CA THR A 159 -15.46 5.79 -0.57
C THR A 159 -14.87 4.82 -1.57
N VAL A 160 -15.61 4.60 -2.65
CA VAL A 160 -15.27 3.62 -3.68
C VAL A 160 -15.19 4.29 -5.04
N ALA A 161 -14.46 3.71 -5.97
CA ALA A 161 -14.54 4.11 -7.37
C ALA A 161 -14.70 2.88 -8.25
N ALA A 162 -15.58 2.98 -9.25
CA ALA A 162 -15.63 2.00 -10.33
C ALA A 162 -14.51 2.33 -11.32
N ASP A 163 -13.57 1.40 -11.48
CA ASP A 163 -12.48 1.52 -12.44
C ASP A 163 -12.94 0.94 -13.79
N PHE A 164 -12.79 1.75 -14.83
CA PHE A 164 -13.08 1.36 -16.20
C PHE A 164 -11.87 1.60 -17.08
N GLY A 165 -11.60 0.63 -17.94
CA GLY A 165 -10.38 0.58 -18.74
C GLY A 165 -10.61 -0.07 -20.08
N SER A 166 -9.56 -0.30 -20.85
CA SER A 166 -9.64 -1.07 -22.10
C SER A 166 -9.00 -2.44 -21.93
N SER A 167 -9.26 -3.36 -22.86
CA SER A 167 -8.61 -4.67 -22.87
C SER A 167 -7.08 -4.48 -22.86
N PRO A 168 -6.37 -4.98 -21.83
CA PRO A 168 -4.94 -4.80 -21.77
C PRO A 168 -4.24 -5.70 -22.80
N ALA A 169 -3.08 -5.26 -23.29
CA ALA A 169 -2.18 -6.08 -24.11
C ALA A 169 -0.72 -5.82 -23.76
N ILE A 170 0.10 -6.87 -23.62
CA ILE A 170 1.53 -6.72 -23.40
C ILE A 170 2.21 -6.31 -24.71
N THR A 171 2.79 -5.11 -24.75
CA THR A 171 3.43 -4.54 -25.94
C THR A 171 4.94 -4.81 -25.99
N SER A 172 5.57 -5.09 -24.85
CA SER A 172 6.99 -5.48 -24.81
C SER A 172 7.25 -6.77 -25.58
N ALA A 173 8.28 -6.77 -26.43
CA ALA A 173 8.77 -7.98 -27.10
C ALA A 173 9.23 -9.04 -26.11
N GLY A 174 9.15 -10.32 -26.50
CA GLY A 174 9.53 -11.46 -25.65
C GLY A 174 11.02 -11.47 -25.31
N THR A 175 11.88 -11.14 -26.27
CA THR A 175 13.30 -10.94 -26.00
C THR A 175 13.52 -9.57 -25.37
N ARG A 176 14.19 -9.53 -24.23
CA ARG A 176 14.61 -8.30 -23.57
C ARG A 176 16.02 -7.88 -24.02
N PRO A 177 16.39 -6.59 -23.91
CA PRO A 177 17.75 -6.15 -24.14
C PRO A 177 18.72 -6.98 -23.31
N ASP A 178 19.85 -7.36 -23.90
CA ASP A 178 20.85 -8.18 -23.24
C ASP A 178 21.48 -7.44 -22.06
N GLY A 179 21.77 -8.20 -21.00
CA GLY A 179 22.52 -7.73 -19.84
C GLY A 179 23.99 -8.11 -19.92
N VAL A 180 24.80 -7.41 -19.15
CA VAL A 180 26.19 -7.78 -18.87
C VAL A 180 26.31 -7.97 -17.36
N MET A 181 26.93 -9.08 -16.93
CA MET A 181 27.17 -9.35 -15.52
C MET A 181 27.98 -8.22 -14.91
N GLY A 182 27.59 -7.76 -13.72
CA GLY A 182 28.21 -6.61 -13.06
C GLY A 182 27.80 -5.25 -13.62
N ALA A 183 27.21 -5.13 -14.81
CA ALA A 183 26.71 -3.86 -15.33
C ALA A 183 25.28 -3.54 -14.83
N ALA A 184 24.92 -2.26 -14.77
CA ALA A 184 23.57 -1.86 -14.43
C ALA A 184 22.58 -2.32 -15.51
N TYR A 185 21.56 -3.05 -15.10
CA TYR A 185 20.42 -3.42 -15.94
C TYR A 185 19.23 -2.55 -15.61
N ALA A 186 18.58 -1.99 -16.64
CA ALA A 186 17.32 -1.29 -16.50
C ALA A 186 16.50 -1.45 -17.78
N ASP A 187 15.31 -2.02 -17.65
CA ASP A 187 14.35 -2.18 -18.73
C ASP A 187 12.93 -2.11 -18.16
N THR A 188 11.91 -1.94 -19.00
CA THR A 188 10.52 -1.83 -18.53
C THR A 188 9.60 -2.65 -19.41
N LEU A 189 8.85 -3.55 -18.76
CA LEU A 189 7.75 -4.26 -19.38
C LEU A 189 6.57 -3.30 -19.52
N ARG A 190 5.99 -3.22 -20.73
CA ARG A 190 4.92 -2.29 -21.07
C ARG A 190 3.67 -3.05 -21.49
N ILE A 191 2.54 -2.45 -21.15
CA ILE A 191 1.25 -2.79 -21.73
C ILE A 191 0.66 -1.58 -22.46
N SER A 192 -0.30 -1.84 -23.32
CA SER A 192 -1.30 -0.87 -23.76
C SER A 192 -2.66 -1.22 -23.16
N GLY A 193 -3.53 -0.22 -23.00
CA GLY A 193 -4.84 -0.41 -22.38
C GLY A 193 -4.76 -0.69 -20.88
N GLY A 194 -5.74 -1.41 -20.33
CA GLY A 194 -5.88 -1.65 -18.90
C GLY A 194 -6.73 -0.60 -18.18
N GLY A 195 -6.83 -0.76 -16.86
CA GLY A 195 -7.51 0.15 -15.93
C GLY A 195 -6.52 1.08 -15.24
N SER A 196 -6.95 1.78 -14.20
CA SER A 196 -6.10 2.73 -13.46
C SER A 196 -5.04 2.06 -12.58
N THR A 197 -5.20 0.78 -12.28
CA THR A 197 -4.25 0.00 -11.47
C THR A 197 -3.48 -0.99 -12.32
N MET A 198 -2.25 -1.28 -11.92
CA MET A 198 -1.37 -2.24 -12.56
C MET A 198 -0.51 -2.95 -11.51
N ALA A 199 -0.43 -4.27 -11.59
CA ALA A 199 0.42 -5.08 -10.72
C ALA A 199 1.13 -6.17 -11.53
N TRP A 200 2.45 -6.09 -11.59
CA TRP A 200 3.33 -7.08 -12.21
C TRP A 200 3.85 -8.09 -11.19
N ALA A 201 4.02 -9.33 -11.64
CA ALA A 201 4.71 -10.38 -10.90
C ALA A 201 5.45 -11.33 -11.86
N VAL A 202 6.51 -11.96 -11.36
CA VAL A 202 7.11 -13.12 -12.04
C VAL A 202 6.42 -14.37 -11.48
N THR A 203 5.72 -15.12 -12.33
CA THR A 203 4.91 -16.29 -11.94
C THR A 203 5.52 -17.62 -12.34
N GLY A 204 6.58 -17.62 -13.14
CA GLY A 204 7.30 -18.81 -13.55
C GLY A 204 8.70 -18.51 -14.05
N GLY A 205 9.60 -19.50 -14.00
CA GLY A 205 11.02 -19.31 -14.30
C GLY A 205 11.71 -18.42 -13.27
N ALA A 206 12.83 -17.80 -13.66
CA ALA A 206 13.58 -16.90 -12.79
C ALA A 206 14.23 -15.77 -13.59
N LEU A 207 14.29 -14.59 -12.97
CA LEU A 207 15.14 -13.50 -13.43
C LEU A 207 16.62 -13.83 -13.14
N PRO A 208 17.58 -13.22 -13.84
CA PRO A 208 18.98 -13.28 -13.43
C PRO A 208 19.13 -12.83 -11.99
N THR A 209 19.93 -13.56 -11.21
CA THR A 209 20.21 -13.17 -9.82
C THR A 209 20.73 -11.73 -9.78
N GLY A 210 20.17 -10.90 -8.90
CA GLY A 210 20.50 -9.48 -8.80
C GLY A 210 19.66 -8.55 -9.68
N VAL A 211 18.72 -9.07 -10.48
CA VAL A 211 17.68 -8.30 -11.18
C VAL A 211 16.32 -8.55 -10.53
N THR A 212 15.57 -7.48 -10.28
CA THR A 212 14.22 -7.52 -9.71
C THR A 212 13.20 -6.86 -10.62
N LEU A 213 11.95 -7.31 -10.55
CA LEU A 213 10.80 -6.67 -11.20
C LEU A 213 10.04 -5.81 -10.18
N ASP A 214 9.92 -4.52 -10.47
CA ASP A 214 9.06 -3.61 -9.71
C ASP A 214 7.60 -3.88 -10.03
N ALA A 215 6.81 -4.22 -9.00
CA ALA A 215 5.43 -4.67 -9.18
C ALA A 215 4.49 -3.56 -9.69
N ALA A 216 4.74 -2.29 -9.36
CA ALA A 216 3.85 -1.19 -9.74
C ALA A 216 4.15 -0.65 -11.15
N THR A 217 5.42 -0.71 -11.58
CA THR A 217 5.89 -0.07 -12.82
C THR A 217 6.28 -1.05 -13.91
N GLY A 218 6.49 -2.33 -13.58
CA GLY A 218 7.01 -3.32 -14.53
C GLY A 218 8.49 -3.14 -14.86
N ARG A 219 9.20 -2.33 -14.07
CA ARG A 219 10.62 -2.05 -14.28
C ARG A 219 11.47 -3.23 -13.81
N LEU A 220 12.26 -3.78 -14.72
CA LEU A 220 13.33 -4.71 -14.43
C LEU A 220 14.59 -3.90 -14.14
N SER A 221 15.18 -4.06 -12.97
CA SER A 221 16.43 -3.37 -12.67
C SER A 221 17.31 -4.11 -11.68
N GLY A 222 18.61 -3.80 -11.72
CA GLY A 222 19.60 -4.30 -10.77
C GLY A 222 20.95 -4.56 -11.43
N PHE A 223 21.75 -5.43 -10.84
CA PHE A 223 23.06 -5.84 -11.37
C PHE A 223 23.06 -7.36 -11.55
N PRO A 224 22.98 -7.89 -12.77
CA PRO A 224 23.04 -9.33 -13.00
C PRO A 224 24.33 -9.93 -12.42
N ARG A 225 24.19 -11.04 -11.70
CA ARG A 225 25.28 -11.75 -11.01
C ARG A 225 25.66 -13.08 -11.67
N GLN A 226 24.96 -13.46 -12.74
CA GLN A 226 25.21 -14.73 -13.43
C GLN A 226 24.99 -14.54 -14.92
N ALA A 227 25.96 -14.99 -15.73
CA ALA A 227 25.81 -15.09 -17.17
C ALA A 227 24.98 -16.33 -17.55
N GLY A 228 24.19 -16.22 -18.61
CA GLY A 228 23.30 -17.27 -19.08
C GLY A 228 22.07 -16.71 -19.76
N ASN A 229 21.24 -17.58 -20.30
CA ASN A 229 19.93 -17.22 -20.84
C ASN A 229 18.84 -17.53 -19.82
N PHE A 230 18.10 -16.50 -19.41
CA PHE A 230 17.06 -16.59 -18.40
C PHE A 230 15.69 -16.50 -19.05
N SER A 231 14.85 -17.51 -18.83
CA SER A 231 13.45 -17.52 -19.28
C SER A 231 12.54 -17.36 -18.07
N TYR A 232 11.65 -16.37 -18.12
CA TYR A 232 10.72 -16.08 -17.03
C TYR A 232 9.35 -15.69 -17.59
N GLN A 233 8.31 -16.11 -16.90
CA GLN A 233 6.94 -15.69 -17.18
C GLN A 233 6.61 -14.49 -16.29
N ALA A 234 6.30 -13.35 -16.92
CA ALA A 234 5.75 -12.21 -16.21
C ALA A 234 4.24 -12.14 -16.42
N GLN A 235 3.52 -11.88 -15.34
CA GLN A 235 2.09 -11.66 -15.30
C GLN A 235 1.82 -10.21 -14.92
N VAL A 236 0.79 -9.61 -15.53
CA VAL A 236 0.27 -8.29 -15.18
C VAL A 236 -1.22 -8.38 -14.94
N ALA A 237 -1.68 -7.85 -13.80
CA ALA A 237 -3.08 -7.58 -13.50
C ALA A 237 -3.37 -6.08 -13.65
N SER A 238 -4.41 -5.72 -14.38
CA SER A 238 -4.88 -4.32 -14.50
C SER A 238 -6.39 -4.27 -14.74
N CYS A 239 -6.83 -4.65 -15.95
CA CYS A 239 -8.23 -4.84 -16.28
C CYS A 239 -8.43 -6.27 -16.80
N GLY A 240 -8.23 -7.22 -15.89
CA GLY A 240 -7.93 -8.62 -16.22
C GLY A 240 -6.43 -8.92 -16.11
N THR A 241 -6.09 -10.17 -16.41
CA THR A 241 -4.75 -10.72 -16.20
C THR A 241 -4.15 -11.18 -17.53
N LEU A 242 -2.92 -10.76 -17.80
CA LEU A 242 -2.14 -11.22 -18.95
C LEU A 242 -0.87 -11.91 -18.47
N SER A 243 -0.37 -12.86 -19.24
CA SER A 243 0.92 -13.48 -18.97
C SER A 243 1.70 -13.68 -20.26
N ARG A 244 3.00 -13.43 -20.21
CA ARG A 244 3.91 -13.63 -21.35
C ARG A 244 5.25 -14.15 -20.85
N THR A 245 5.81 -15.10 -21.58
CA THR A 245 7.19 -15.54 -21.38
C THR A 245 8.16 -14.56 -22.03
N PHE A 246 9.17 -14.18 -21.28
CA PHE A 246 10.26 -13.31 -21.69
C PHE A 246 11.60 -14.04 -21.57
N THR A 247 12.56 -13.63 -22.37
CA THR A 247 13.95 -14.11 -22.28
C THR A 247 14.90 -12.94 -22.10
N LEU A 248 15.88 -13.12 -21.23
CA LEU A 248 16.97 -12.17 -20.99
C LEU A 248 18.29 -12.92 -21.05
N SER A 249 19.13 -12.58 -22.04
CA SER A 249 20.50 -13.07 -22.10
C SER A 249 21.40 -12.18 -21.26
N VAL A 250 22.23 -12.77 -20.42
CA VAL A 250 23.28 -12.08 -19.67
C VAL A 250 24.62 -12.65 -20.09
N THR A 251 25.54 -11.79 -20.50
CA THR A 251 26.90 -12.18 -20.88
C THR A 251 27.90 -11.79 -19.79
N ALA A 252 29.01 -12.52 -19.70
CA ALA A 252 30.15 -12.09 -18.92
C ALA A 252 31.02 -11.13 -19.76
N PRO A 253 31.53 -10.03 -19.19
CA PRO A 253 32.47 -9.17 -19.90
C PRO A 253 33.77 -9.92 -20.20
N THR A 254 34.34 -9.70 -21.38
CA THR A 254 35.68 -10.20 -21.72
C THR A 254 36.71 -9.18 -21.27
N LEU A 255 37.64 -9.58 -20.41
CA LEU A 255 38.68 -8.71 -19.86
C LEU A 255 40.07 -9.19 -20.29
N ALA A 256 40.98 -8.27 -20.61
CA ALA A 256 42.36 -8.61 -20.88
C ALA A 256 43.10 -8.90 -19.56
N THR A 257 43.91 -9.96 -19.52
CA THR A 257 44.71 -10.31 -18.33
C THR A 257 45.61 -9.15 -17.89
N ALA A 258 46.15 -8.38 -18.84
CA ALA A 258 46.97 -7.21 -18.54
C ALA A 258 46.19 -6.14 -17.74
N ASP A 259 44.92 -5.89 -18.10
CA ASP A 259 44.11 -4.88 -17.43
C ASP A 259 43.69 -5.34 -16.02
N VAL A 260 43.31 -6.60 -15.86
CA VAL A 260 42.95 -7.16 -14.55
C VAL A 260 44.16 -7.19 -13.61
N THR A 261 45.34 -7.55 -14.11
CA THR A 261 46.59 -7.53 -13.30
C THR A 261 47.04 -6.12 -12.97
N ALA A 262 46.93 -5.17 -13.90
CA ALA A 262 47.20 -3.76 -13.65
C ALA A 262 46.23 -3.17 -12.63
N GLN A 263 44.94 -3.54 -12.66
CA GLN A 263 43.94 -3.11 -11.67
C GLN A 263 44.29 -3.57 -10.24
N LEU A 264 44.88 -4.76 -10.07
CA LEU A 264 45.20 -5.32 -8.76
C LEU A 264 46.57 -4.87 -8.23
N PHE A 265 47.59 -4.80 -9.09
CA PHE A 265 48.99 -4.63 -8.68
C PHE A 265 49.67 -3.39 -9.29
N GLY A 266 49.05 -2.76 -10.29
CA GLY A 266 49.61 -1.64 -11.03
C GLY A 266 49.27 -0.29 -10.42
N PRO A 267 49.97 0.78 -10.84
CA PRO A 267 49.65 2.16 -10.43
C PRO A 267 48.41 2.72 -11.15
N THR A 268 47.83 1.98 -12.10
CA THR A 268 46.70 2.39 -12.92
C THR A 268 45.45 1.59 -12.59
N SER A 269 44.27 2.18 -12.78
CA SER A 269 42.97 1.51 -12.65
C SER A 269 42.26 1.46 -14.00
N PRO A 270 42.63 0.51 -14.89
CA PRO A 270 42.10 0.47 -16.25
C PRO A 270 40.67 -0.06 -16.36
N LEU A 271 40.17 -0.76 -15.33
CA LEU A 271 38.83 -1.35 -15.36
C LEU A 271 37.74 -0.35 -14.96
N THR A 272 36.59 -0.45 -15.60
CA THR A 272 35.39 0.31 -15.20
C THR A 272 34.79 -0.23 -13.90
N ALA A 273 33.97 0.57 -13.22
CA ALA A 273 33.27 0.14 -12.01
C ALA A 273 32.41 -1.12 -12.22
N ASP A 274 31.81 -1.28 -13.40
CA ASP A 274 31.00 -2.46 -13.75
C ASP A 274 31.86 -3.71 -13.92
N GLN A 275 33.06 -3.58 -14.50
CA GLN A 275 34.02 -4.67 -14.64
C GLN A 275 34.62 -5.08 -13.28
N VAL A 276 34.91 -4.10 -12.41
CA VAL A 276 35.34 -4.33 -11.03
C VAL A 276 34.24 -5.08 -10.25
N ARG A 277 32.97 -4.66 -10.39
CA ARG A 277 31.82 -5.35 -9.78
C ARG A 277 31.64 -6.77 -10.30
N TYR A 278 31.87 -7.00 -11.59
CA TYR A 278 31.87 -8.35 -12.17
C TYR A 278 32.92 -9.25 -11.51
N LEU A 279 34.15 -8.75 -11.31
CA LEU A 279 35.22 -9.50 -10.67
C LEU A 279 34.87 -9.83 -9.21
N ASP A 280 34.38 -8.85 -8.45
CA ASP A 280 33.89 -9.01 -7.08
C ASP A 280 32.75 -10.05 -6.99
N PHE A 281 31.82 -10.05 -7.95
CA PHE A 281 30.75 -11.06 -8.01
C PHE A 281 31.25 -12.48 -8.28
N LEU A 282 32.36 -12.66 -8.99
CA LEU A 282 32.95 -13.99 -9.20
C LEU A 282 33.67 -14.52 -7.96
N GLY A 283 34.25 -13.62 -7.15
CA GLY A 283 34.97 -13.97 -5.94
C GLY A 283 34.10 -13.94 -4.70
N ASN A 284 34.46 -13.07 -3.76
CA ASN A 284 33.88 -13.10 -2.41
C ASN A 284 32.74 -12.07 -2.20
N ASN A 285 32.48 -11.21 -3.18
CA ASN A 285 31.42 -10.21 -3.17
C ASN A 285 31.47 -9.31 -1.91
N ASN A 286 32.68 -8.85 -1.53
CA ASN A 286 32.91 -7.96 -0.41
C ASN A 286 32.88 -6.46 -0.80
N GLY A 287 32.75 -6.16 -2.10
CA GLY A 287 32.66 -4.82 -2.65
C GLY A 287 34.01 -4.18 -3.00
N VAL A 288 35.12 -4.91 -2.84
CA VAL A 288 36.47 -4.46 -3.14
C VAL A 288 37.17 -5.52 -3.96
N PHE A 289 37.64 -5.16 -5.15
CA PHE A 289 38.42 -6.10 -5.96
C PHE A 289 39.74 -6.47 -5.26
N ASP A 290 39.88 -7.75 -4.93
CA ASP A 290 41.04 -8.30 -4.21
C ASP A 290 41.64 -9.55 -4.88
N ILE A 291 42.65 -10.15 -4.25
CA ILE A 291 43.34 -11.34 -4.75
C ILE A 291 42.37 -12.53 -4.88
N GLY A 292 41.39 -12.65 -3.99
CA GLY A 292 40.38 -13.71 -4.04
C GLY A 292 39.54 -13.62 -5.31
N ASP A 293 39.11 -12.41 -5.66
CA ASP A 293 38.35 -12.14 -6.89
C ASP A 293 39.18 -12.39 -8.15
N PHE A 294 40.44 -11.97 -8.14
CA PHE A 294 41.38 -12.25 -9.23
C PHE A 294 41.55 -13.75 -9.46
N LEU A 295 41.79 -14.52 -8.38
CA LEU A 295 41.93 -15.97 -8.46
C LEU A 295 40.63 -16.64 -8.94
N ALA A 296 39.48 -16.16 -8.49
CA ALA A 296 38.18 -16.64 -8.94
C ALA A 296 37.97 -16.36 -10.44
N TRP A 297 38.34 -15.18 -10.93
CA TRP A 297 38.28 -14.83 -12.34
C TRP A 297 39.21 -15.69 -13.20
N VAL A 298 40.45 -15.91 -12.77
CA VAL A 298 41.41 -16.80 -13.47
C VAL A 298 40.83 -18.22 -13.54
N LYS A 299 40.25 -18.72 -12.45
CA LYS A 299 39.61 -20.04 -12.40
C LYS A 299 38.39 -20.12 -13.34
N ALA A 300 37.58 -19.08 -13.40
CA ALA A 300 36.36 -19.03 -14.21
C ALA A 300 36.62 -18.90 -15.71
N THR A 301 37.70 -18.21 -16.10
CA THR A 301 37.98 -17.86 -17.52
C THR A 301 39.16 -18.62 -18.13
N GLY A 302 40.02 -19.24 -17.32
CA GLY A 302 41.27 -19.84 -17.78
C GLY A 302 42.32 -18.80 -18.20
N ALA A 303 42.17 -17.55 -17.77
CA ALA A 303 43.09 -16.47 -18.13
C ALA A 303 44.55 -16.84 -17.80
N PRO A 304 45.49 -16.68 -18.75
CA PRO A 304 46.86 -17.13 -18.55
C PRO A 304 47.56 -16.32 -17.46
N LEU A 305 48.07 -16.99 -16.44
CA LEU A 305 49.00 -16.40 -15.49
C LEU A 305 50.37 -16.31 -16.16
N SER A 306 50.71 -15.18 -16.78
CA SER A 306 52.07 -14.99 -17.29
C SER A 306 53.06 -14.85 -16.12
N ALA A 307 54.36 -15.11 -16.35
CA ALA A 307 55.37 -15.12 -15.29
C ALA A 307 55.54 -13.76 -14.58
N ALA A 308 55.20 -12.64 -15.23
CA ALA A 308 55.32 -11.30 -14.67
C ALA A 308 54.39 -11.05 -13.46
N PRO A 309 53.07 -11.32 -13.52
CA PRO A 309 52.17 -11.19 -12.37
C PRO A 309 52.49 -12.14 -11.21
N LEU A 310 53.01 -13.34 -11.48
CA LEU A 310 53.50 -14.26 -10.44
C LEU A 310 54.76 -13.72 -9.73
N GLN A 311 55.67 -13.08 -10.48
CA GLN A 311 56.86 -12.45 -9.92
C GLN A 311 56.55 -11.21 -9.06
N THR A 312 55.48 -10.47 -9.34
CA THR A 312 55.01 -9.37 -8.46
C THR A 312 54.30 -9.89 -7.21
N MET A 313 53.52 -10.98 -7.29
CA MET A 313 52.94 -11.64 -6.11
C MET A 313 54.02 -12.17 -5.14
N GLN A 314 55.12 -12.74 -5.65
CA GLN A 314 56.25 -13.20 -4.83
C GLN A 314 57.05 -12.07 -4.18
N ARG A 315 57.05 -10.85 -4.74
CA ARG A 315 57.80 -9.71 -4.17
C ARG A 315 57.08 -9.02 -2.99
N GLN A 316 55.76 -9.10 -2.89
CA GLN A 316 55.01 -8.48 -1.77
C GLN A 316 54.70 -9.46 -0.62
N GLY A 317 54.88 -10.77 -0.81
CA GLY A 317 54.73 -11.81 0.21
C GLY A 317 56.03 -12.23 0.91
N GLY A 318 57.01 -11.32 1.06
CA GLY A 318 58.24 -11.59 1.81
C GLY A 318 57.93 -11.92 3.29
N PRO A 319 58.70 -12.82 3.94
CA PRO A 319 58.36 -13.36 5.25
C PRO A 319 58.26 -12.25 6.31
N ARG A 320 57.18 -12.31 7.11
CA ARG A 320 57.11 -11.63 8.42
C ARG A 320 58.01 -12.34 9.42
#